data_AF-A0A9N9B8I8-F1
#
_entry.id   AF-A0A9N9B8I8-F1
#
_cell.length_a   1.000
_cell.length_b   1.000
_cell.length_c   1.000
_cell.angle_alpha   90.00
_cell.angle_beta   90.00
_cell.angle_gamma   90.00
#
_symmetry.space_group_name_H-M   'P 1'
#
loop_
_entity.id
_entity.type
_entity.pdbx_description
1 polymer ?
#
loop_
_entity_poly.entity_id
_entity_poly.type
_entity_poly.pdbx_seq_one_letter_code
_entity_poly.pdbx_strand_id
1 'polypeptide(L)' 'MTTRRIPWTRQEDEALINWHRRLGPLWTKISSKIVSRTPRQCADRWYNSLRPGSK' A
#
# COMPACT_ATOMS: atom_id res chain seq x y z
N MET A 1 -0.23 21.35 -14.59
CA MET A 1 0.07 20.75 -13.28
C MET A 1 -1.22 20.18 -12.70
N THR A 2 -1.45 18.88 -12.81
CA THR A 2 -2.58 18.23 -12.10
C THR A 2 -2.02 16.96 -11.47
N THR A 3 -1.69 17.04 -10.20
CA THR A 3 -1.26 15.93 -9.36
C THR A 3 -2.44 14.96 -9.25
N ARG A 4 -2.60 14.04 -10.21
CA ARG A 4 -3.65 13.02 -10.16
C ARG A 4 -3.34 12.09 -9.00
N ARG A 5 -4.05 12.27 -7.88
CA ARG A 5 -4.08 11.28 -6.80
C ARG A 5 -4.77 10.04 -7.36
N ILE A 6 -3.97 9.06 -7.80
CA ILE A 6 -4.50 7.78 -8.26
C ILE A 6 -5.11 7.08 -7.04
N PRO A 7 -6.44 6.86 -7.02
CA PRO A 7 -7.09 6.18 -5.91
C PRO A 7 -6.54 4.76 -5.79
N TRP A 8 -6.42 4.24 -4.57
CA TRP A 8 -6.06 2.85 -4.34
C TRP A 8 -7.20 1.95 -4.78
N THR A 9 -6.87 0.95 -5.59
CA THR A 9 -7.83 -0.08 -5.97
C THR A 9 -7.88 -1.18 -4.91
N ARG A 10 -9.00 -1.89 -4.85
CA ARG A 10 -9.17 -3.00 -3.92
C ARG A 10 -8.12 -4.10 -4.14
N GLN A 11 -7.74 -4.37 -5.39
CA GLN A 11 -6.67 -5.32 -5.70
C GLN A 11 -5.31 -4.86 -5.13
N GLU A 12 -4.99 -3.57 -5.20
CA GLU A 12 -3.75 -3.03 -4.63
C GLU A 12 -3.77 -3.12 -3.10
N ASP A 13 -4.89 -2.79 -2.45
CA ASP A 13 -5.04 -2.90 -1.00
C ASP A 13 -4.94 -4.36 -0.52
N GLU A 14 -5.59 -5.31 -1.22
CA GLU A 14 -5.50 -6.74 -0.92
C GLU A 14 -4.08 -7.28 -1.13
N ALA A 15 -3.40 -6.86 -2.20
CA ALA A 15 -2.00 -7.21 -2.42
C ALA A 15 -1.11 -6.65 -1.31
N LEU A 16 -1.30 -5.39 -0.93
CA LEU A 16 -0.55 -4.74 0.14
C LEU A 16 -0.74 -5.48 1.47
N ILE A 17 -1.98 -5.83 1.83
CA ILE A 17 -2.28 -6.59 3.05
C ILE A 17 -1.64 -7.98 3.01
N ASN A 18 -1.77 -8.70 1.90
CA ASN A 18 -1.24 -10.05 1.76
C ASN A 18 0.30 -10.05 1.86
N TRP A 19 0.96 -9.14 1.15
CA TRP A 19 2.42 -9.02 1.21
C TRP A 19 2.91 -8.51 2.56
N HIS A 20 2.22 -7.54 3.17
CA HIS A 20 2.57 -7.06 4.51
C HIS A 20 2.37 -8.14 5.58
N ARG A 21 1.35 -9.00 5.47
CA ARG A 21 1.20 -10.17 6.35
C ARG A 21 2.33 -11.19 6.20
N ARG A 22 2.87 -11.35 4.99
CA ARG A 22 3.95 -12.31 4.71
C ARG A 22 5.36 -11.78 5.01
N LEU A 23 5.61 -10.51 4.71
CA LEU A 23 6.93 -9.88 4.73
C LEU A 23 7.10 -8.87 5.88
N GLY A 24 6.02 -8.44 6.52
CA GLY A 24 6.03 -7.33 7.49
C GLY A 24 6.17 -5.95 6.80
N PRO A 25 6.71 -4.94 7.49
CA PRO A 25 6.83 -3.56 7.01
C PRO A 25 7.95 -3.35 5.97
N LEU A 26 8.19 -4.36 5.11
CA LEU A 26 9.19 -4.31 4.05
C LEU A 26 8.62 -3.63 2.79
N TRP A 27 8.33 -2.33 2.90
CA TRP A 27 7.65 -1.55 1.87
C TRP A 27 8.36 -1.57 0.52
N THR A 28 9.69 -1.60 0.49
CA THR A 28 10.49 -1.68 -0.74
C THR A 28 10.20 -2.96 -1.52
N LYS A 29 10.09 -4.11 -0.85
CA LYS A 29 9.72 -5.38 -1.49
C LYS A 29 8.25 -5.39 -1.90
N ILE A 30 7.37 -4.79 -1.09
CA ILE A 30 5.93 -4.72 -1.36
C ILE A 30 5.66 -3.83 -2.59
N SER A 31 6.28 -2.65 -2.67
CA SER A 31 6.16 -1.76 -3.83
C SER A 31 6.69 -2.40 -5.11
N SER A 32 7.72 -3.25 -5.03
CA SER A 32 8.16 -4.02 -6.20
C SER A 32 7.10 -5.00 -6.72
N LYS A 33 6.14 -5.41 -5.88
CA LYS A 33 4.98 -6.22 -6.29
C LYS A 33 3.80 -5.39 -6.76
N ILE A 34 3.74 -4.12 -6.35
CA ILE A 34 2.71 -3.16 -6.74
C ILE A 34 3.38 -2.07 -7.59
N VAL A 35 3.63 -2.38 -8.87
CA VAL A 35 4.39 -1.52 -9.80
C VAL A 35 3.87 -0.07 -9.88
N SER A 36 2.56 0.12 -9.69
CA SER A 36 1.90 1.43 -9.68
C SER A 36 2.17 2.27 -8.42
N ARG A 37 2.77 1.71 -7.37
CA ARG A 37 2.90 2.34 -6.05
C ARG A 37 4.33 2.34 -5.55
N THR A 38 4.72 3.48 -4.97
CA THR A 38 6.01 3.63 -4.30
C THR A 38 5.99 3.04 -2.88
N PRO A 39 7.16 2.69 -2.32
CA PRO A 39 7.24 2.19 -0.94
C PRO A 39 6.62 3.16 0.07
N ARG A 40 6.80 4.47 -0.15
CA ARG A 40 6.23 5.52 0.70
C ARG A 40 4.70 5.52 0.66
N GLN A 41 4.10 5.46 -0.53
CA GLN A 41 2.65 5.37 -0.67
C GLN A 41 2.08 4.09 -0.03
N CYS A 42 2.81 2.98 -0.14
CA CYS A 42 2.45 1.71 0.49
C CYS A 42 2.37 1.83 2.02
N ALA A 43 3.41 2.42 2.62
CA ALA A 43 3.43 2.69 4.06
C ALA A 43 2.30 3.63 4.48
N ASP A 44 2.13 4.75 3.78
CA ASP A 44 1.07 5.73 4.06
C ASP A 44 -0.31 5.08 3.98
N ARG A 45 -0.58 4.25 2.96
CA ARG A 45 -1.86 3.55 2.79
C ARG A 45 -2.10 2.55 3.92
N TRP A 46 -1.07 1.82 4.34
CA TRP A 46 -1.17 0.90 5.45
C TRP A 46 -1.55 1.62 6.75
N TYR A 47 -0.80 2.65 7.14
CA TYR A 47 -1.04 3.36 8.40
C TYR A 47 -2.33 4.17 8.41
N ASN A 48 -2.74 4.74 7.28
CA ASN A 48 -3.93 5.60 7.20
C ASN A 48 -5.23 4.86 6.86
N SER A 49 -5.19 3.68 6.23
CA SER A 49 -6.41 3.03 5.71
C SER A 49 -6.54 1.54 6.00
N LEU A 50 -5.43 0.79 6.10
CA LEU A 50 -5.49 -0.69 6.18
C LEU A 50 -5.11 -1.26 7.54
N ARG A 51 -4.56 -0.43 8.44
CA ARG A 51 -4.19 -0.83 9.79
C ARG A 51 -5.46 -1.30 10.54
N PRO A 52 -5.50 -2.55 11.04
CA PRO A 52 -6.65 -3.04 11.79
C PRO A 52 -6.73 -2.26 13.11
N GLY A 53 -7.67 -1.32 13.18
CA GLY A 53 -7.79 -0.38 14.29
C GLY A 53 -8.25 1.03 13.88
N SER A 54 -8.22 1.37 12.59
CA SER A 54 -8.92 2.55 12.08
C SER A 54 -10.41 2.25 11.91
N LYS A 55 -11.16 2.33 13.01
CA LYS A 55 -12.60 2.61 13.03
C LYS A 55 -12.81 4.07 13.38
#